data_AF-A0A248UMQ9-F1
#
_entry.id   AF-A0A248UMQ9-F1
#
_cell.length_a   1.000
_cell.length_b   1.000
_cell.length_c   1.000
_cell.angle_alpha   90.00
_cell.angle_beta   90.00
_cell.angle_gamma   90.00
#
_symmetry.space_group_name_H-M   'P 1'
#
loop_
_entity.id
_entity.type
_entity.pdbx_description
1 polymer ?
#
loop_
_entity_poly.entity_id
_entity_poly.type
_entity_poly.pdbx_seq_one_letter_code
_entity_poly.pdbx_strand_id
1 'polypeptide(L)'
;MDVAPQQIAVLHVYLRLVSRDIAFMKTICYLLASFGFGYFYYERYWRWHDCIAEASSSCLTEDGSNLTSGGQLWGIVAAVFLLFALRTILRSRKQ
;
A
#
# COMPACT_ATOMS: atom_id res chain seq x y z
N MET A 1 36.24 22.50 21.48
CA MET A 1 35.55 22.80 20.20
C MET A 1 34.06 22.88 20.53
N ASP A 2 33.60 24.06 20.92
CA ASP A 2 32.20 24.27 21.28
C ASP A 2 31.35 24.39 20.01
N VAL A 3 30.47 23.43 19.79
CA VAL A 3 29.47 23.52 18.72
C VAL A 3 28.45 24.57 19.13
N ALA A 4 28.35 25.65 18.36
CA ALA A 4 27.41 26.73 18.64
C ALA A 4 25.96 26.18 18.66
N PRO A 5 25.11 26.57 19.63
CA PRO A 5 23.74 26.07 19.77
C PRO A 5 22.88 26.28 18.51
N GLN A 6 23.25 27.25 17.67
CA GLN A 6 22.63 27.54 16.39
C GLN A 6 22.82 26.40 15.36
N GLN A 7 23.95 25.68 15.39
CA GLN A 7 24.21 24.54 14.51
C GLN A 7 23.34 23.33 14.84
N ILE A 8 23.07 23.10 16.13
CA ILE A 8 22.22 22.00 16.61
C ILE A 8 20.76 22.23 16.15
N ALA A 9 20.26 23.46 16.26
CA ALA A 9 18.91 23.80 15.82
C ALA A 9 18.70 23.56 14.31
N VAL A 10 19.66 23.97 13.48
CA VAL A 10 19.62 23.76 12.02
C VAL A 10 19.63 22.27 11.68
N LEU A 11 20.48 21.48 12.36
CA LEU A 11 20.54 20.03 12.16
C LEU A 11 19.20 19.34 12.51
N HIS A 12 18.55 19.73 13.61
CA HIS A 12 17.25 19.17 13.98
C HIS A 12 16.13 19.54 13.00
N VAL A 13 16.14 20.76 12.45
CA VAL A 13 15.17 21.18 11.41
C VAL A 13 15.41 20.41 10.12
N TYR A 14 16.66 20.27 9.70
CA TYR A 14 17.03 19.51 8.51
C TYR A 14 16.65 18.03 8.63
N LEU A 15 16.98 17.38 9.75
CA LEU A 15 16.61 15.99 10.02
C LEU A 15 15.09 15.79 10.03
N ARG A 16 14.31 16.73 10.58
CA ARG A 16 12.84 16.68 10.55
C ARG A 16 12.28 16.83 9.14
N LEU A 17 12.82 17.74 8.33
CA LEU A 17 12.42 17.92 6.93
C LEU A 17 12.68 16.65 6.11
N VAL A 18 13.91 16.14 6.15
CA VAL A 18 14.31 14.92 5.42
C VAL A 18 13.49 13.71 5.88
N SER A 19 13.25 13.56 7.18
CA SER A 19 12.41 12.47 7.70
C SER A 19 10.97 12.54 7.19
N ARG A 20 10.41 13.76 7.10
CA ARG A 20 9.06 13.99 6.56
C ARG A 20 8.98 13.67 5.08
N ASP A 21 9.96 14.11 4.29
CA ASP A 21 9.99 13.85 2.84
C ASP A 21 10.15 12.35 2.53
N ILE A 22 10.97 11.63 3.30
CA ILE A 22 11.09 10.17 3.19
C ILE A 22 9.76 9.49 3.54
N ALA A 23 9.09 9.90 4.61
CA ALA A 23 7.79 9.33 4.99
C ALA A 23 6.72 9.58 3.93
N PHE A 24 6.73 10.76 3.31
CA PHE A 24 5.84 11.12 2.21
C PHE A 24 6.07 10.25 0.97
N MET A 25 7.33 10.13 0.52
CA MET A 25 7.67 9.28 -0.63
C MET A 25 7.29 7.81 -0.40
N LYS A 26 7.57 7.27 0.80
CA LYS A 26 7.17 5.91 1.17
C LYS A 26 5.66 5.72 1.11
N THR A 27 4.91 6.70 1.60
CA THR A 27 3.44 6.67 1.56
C THR A 27 2.93 6.62 0.12
N ILE A 28 3.48 7.45 -0.77
CA ILE A 28 3.13 7.44 -2.20
C ILE A 28 3.42 6.07 -2.82
N CYS A 29 4.62 5.53 -2.61
CA CYS A 29 4.98 4.21 -3.15
C CYS A 29 4.03 3.11 -2.69
N TYR A 30 3.67 3.09 -1.39
CA TYR A 30 2.72 2.10 -0.87
C TYR A 30 1.31 2.27 -1.44
N LEU A 31 0.83 3.50 -1.62
CA LEU A 31 -0.48 3.75 -2.23
C LEU A 31 -0.51 3.34 -3.71
N LEU A 32 0.53 3.66 -4.47
CA LEU A 32 0.64 3.24 -5.88
C LEU A 32 0.69 1.72 -6.01
N ALA A 33 1.46 1.04 -5.14
CA ALA A 33 1.49 -0.42 -5.10
C ALA A 33 0.11 -1.00 -4.75
N SER A 34 -0.54 -0.48 -3.70
CA SER A 34 -1.89 -0.91 -3.31
C SER A 34 -2.89 -0.73 -4.44
N PHE A 35 -2.88 0.40 -5.14
CA PHE A 35 -3.75 0.65 -6.29
C PHE A 35 -3.46 -0.28 -7.46
N GLY A 36 -2.18 -0.49 -7.80
CA GLY A 36 -1.77 -1.41 -8.87
C GLY A 36 -2.20 -2.85 -8.60
N PHE A 37 -1.99 -3.36 -7.38
CA PHE A 37 -2.48 -4.70 -7.00
C PHE A 37 -4.02 -4.74 -6.87
N GLY A 38 -4.64 -3.63 -6.46
CA GLY A 38 -6.09 -3.47 -6.45
C GLY A 38 -6.71 -3.57 -7.84
N TYR A 39 -6.00 -3.12 -8.88
CA TYR A 39 -6.43 -3.31 -10.27
C TYR A 39 -6.41 -4.80 -10.68
N PHE A 40 -5.38 -5.57 -10.28
CA PHE A 40 -5.38 -7.01 -10.52
C PHE A 40 -6.49 -7.74 -9.74
N TYR A 41 -6.80 -7.30 -8.52
CA TYR A 41 -7.97 -7.76 -7.78
C TYR A 41 -9.28 -7.44 -8.53
N TYR A 42 -9.40 -6.23 -9.09
CA TYR A 42 -10.57 -5.86 -9.88
C TYR A 42 -10.76 -6.78 -11.09
N GLU A 43 -9.70 -6.99 -11.88
CA GLU A 43 -9.74 -7.84 -13.08
C GLU A 43 -10.05 -9.31 -12.77
N ARG A 44 -9.60 -9.83 -11.63
CA ARG A 44 -9.74 -11.25 -11.28
C ARG A 44 -10.91 -11.57 -10.37
N TYR A 45 -11.33 -10.64 -9.52
CA TYR A 45 -12.41 -10.87 -8.54
C TYR A 45 -13.61 -9.99 -8.82
N TRP A 46 -13.42 -8.66 -8.74
CA TRP A 46 -14.55 -7.73 -8.69
C TRP A 46 -15.36 -7.69 -9.99
N ARG A 47 -14.68 -7.76 -11.14
CA ARG A 47 -15.34 -7.82 -12.46
C ARG A 47 -16.19 -9.07 -12.63
N TRP A 48 -15.83 -10.16 -11.94
CA TRP A 48 -16.47 -11.47 -12.02
C TRP A 48 -17.23 -11.81 -10.73
N HIS A 49 -17.60 -10.79 -9.96
CA HIS A 49 -18.18 -10.95 -8.62
C HIS A 49 -19.40 -11.86 -8.64
N ASP A 50 -20.28 -11.72 -9.63
CA ASP A 50 -21.50 -12.53 -9.76
C ASP A 50 -21.18 -14.00 -10.03
N CYS A 51 -20.23 -14.29 -10.94
CA CYS A 51 -19.76 -15.67 -11.16
C CYS A 51 -19.18 -16.29 -9.89
N ILE A 52 -18.41 -15.53 -9.12
CA ILE A 52 -17.81 -16.00 -7.87
C ILE A 52 -18.88 -16.23 -6.79
N ALA A 53 -19.92 -15.38 -6.75
CA ALA A 53 -21.01 -15.51 -5.80
C ALA A 53 -21.92 -16.72 -6.08
N GLU A 54 -22.12 -17.05 -7.36
CA GLU A 54 -22.91 -18.21 -7.80
C GLU A 54 -22.12 -19.52 -7.78
N ALA A 55 -20.79 -19.47 -7.92
CA ALA A 55 -19.95 -20.65 -7.93
C ALA A 55 -19.95 -21.36 -6.56
N SER A 56 -20.28 -22.65 -6.56
CA SER A 56 -20.21 -23.50 -5.36
C SER A 56 -18.78 -23.89 -4.95
N SER A 57 -17.78 -23.67 -5.80
CA SER A 57 -16.38 -24.02 -5.56
C SER A 57 -15.39 -22.96 -6.03
N SER A 58 -15.32 -22.68 -7.34
CA SER A 58 -14.43 -21.67 -7.91
C SER A 58 -14.95 -21.21 -9.27
N CYS A 59 -14.86 -19.91 -9.54
CA CYS A 59 -15.09 -19.37 -10.88
C CYS A 59 -13.80 -19.50 -11.70
N LEU A 60 -13.89 -20.16 -12.86
CA LEU A 60 -12.76 -20.37 -13.77
C LEU A 60 -13.03 -19.67 -15.11
N THR A 61 -11.99 -19.10 -15.71
CA THR A 61 -12.04 -18.66 -17.11
C THR A 61 -11.92 -19.84 -18.08
N GLU A 62 -12.18 -19.62 -19.37
CA GLU A 62 -12.13 -20.67 -20.40
C GLU A 62 -10.76 -21.34 -20.54
N ASP A 63 -9.68 -20.61 -20.22
CA ASP A 63 -8.30 -21.11 -20.15
C ASP A 63 -7.99 -21.86 -18.82
N GLY A 64 -8.99 -22.03 -17.95
CA GLY A 64 -8.87 -22.71 -16.66
C GLY A 64 -8.29 -21.88 -15.52
N SER A 65 -8.07 -20.56 -15.71
CA SER A 65 -7.54 -19.71 -14.65
C SER A 65 -8.56 -19.55 -13.52
N ASN A 66 -8.12 -19.75 -12.27
CA ASN A 66 -8.98 -19.57 -11.10
C ASN A 66 -9.08 -18.09 -10.69
N LEU A 67 -10.26 -17.52 -10.93
CA LEU A 67 -10.58 -16.12 -10.65
C LEU A 67 -10.73 -15.86 -9.15
N THR A 68 -11.33 -16.80 -8.42
CA THR A 68 -11.53 -16.70 -6.97
C THR A 68 -10.20 -16.63 -6.22
N SER A 69 -9.30 -17.59 -6.43
CA SER A 69 -8.01 -17.65 -5.73
C SER A 69 -7.04 -16.57 -6.22
N GLY A 70 -7.03 -16.27 -7.53
CA GLY A 70 -6.26 -15.16 -8.08
C GLY A 70 -6.70 -13.81 -7.50
N GLY A 71 -8.01 -13.62 -7.39
CA GLY A 71 -8.62 -12.48 -6.72
C GLY A 71 -8.17 -12.33 -5.27
N GLN A 72 -8.32 -13.38 -4.47
CA GLN A 72 -7.89 -13.39 -3.07
C GLN A 72 -6.42 -13.01 -2.92
N LEU A 73 -5.53 -13.59 -3.74
CA LEU A 73 -4.10 -13.29 -3.71
C LEU A 73 -3.83 -11.79 -3.91
N TRP A 74 -4.33 -11.23 -5.01
CA TRP A 74 -4.07 -9.82 -5.33
C TRP A 74 -4.75 -8.86 -4.36
N GLY A 75 -5.95 -9.21 -3.87
CA GLY A 75 -6.65 -8.45 -2.84
C GLY A 75 -5.89 -8.38 -1.52
N ILE A 76 -5.35 -9.51 -1.06
CA ILE A 76 -4.51 -9.56 0.17
C ILE A 76 -3.26 -8.69 -0.01
N VAL A 77 -2.56 -8.83 -1.14
CA VAL A 77 -1.35 -8.04 -1.41
C VAL A 77 -1.68 -6.54 -1.43
N ALA A 78 -2.76 -6.13 -2.11
CA ALA A 78 -3.22 -4.75 -2.15
C ALA A 78 -3.56 -4.20 -0.76
N ALA A 79 -4.22 -5.00 0.08
CA ALA A 79 -4.58 -4.65 1.45
C ALA A 79 -3.33 -4.47 2.34
N VAL A 80 -2.32 -5.33 2.22
CA VAL A 80 -1.06 -5.21 2.97
C VAL A 80 -0.35 -3.90 2.66
N PHE A 81 -0.25 -3.52 1.38
CA PHE A 81 0.35 -2.23 1.00
C PHE A 81 -0.47 -1.05 1.51
N LEU A 82 -1.80 -1.13 1.47
CA LEU A 82 -2.67 -0.10 2.05
C LEU A 82 -2.42 0.05 3.56
N LEU A 83 -2.31 -1.06 4.30
CA LEU A 83 -2.00 -1.05 5.72
C LEU A 83 -0.65 -0.40 6.02
N PHE A 84 0.37 -0.62 5.19
CA PHE A 84 1.66 0.05 5.33
C PHE A 84 1.59 1.56 5.03
N ALA A 85 0.82 1.98 4.03
CA ALA A 85 0.56 3.39 3.77
C ALA A 85 -0.11 4.05 4.98
N LEU A 86 -1.20 3.44 5.49
CA LEU A 86 -1.92 3.93 6.67
C LEU A 86 -1.02 3.99 7.91
N ARG A 87 -0.21 2.95 8.17
CA ARG A 87 0.74 2.92 9.29
C ARG A 87 1.77 4.05 9.18
N THR A 88 2.23 4.36 7.97
CA THR A 88 3.18 5.45 7.72
C THR A 88 2.54 6.81 8.03
N ILE A 89 1.33 7.06 7.51
CA ILE A 89 0.56 8.28 7.77
C ILE A 89 0.29 8.45 9.27
N LEU A 90 -0.19 7.40 9.94
CA LEU A 90 -0.51 7.44 11.37
C LEU A 90 0.72 7.70 12.25
N ARG A 91 1.90 7.22 11.84
CA ARG A 91 3.16 7.51 12.53
C ARG A 91 3.61 8.94 12.30
N SER A 92 3.49 9.44 11.06
CA SER A 92 3.83 10.83 10.74
C SER A 92 2.92 11.86 11.42
N ARG A 93 1.69 11.49 11.80
CA ARG A 93 0.79 12.35 12.60
C ARG A 93 1.15 12.44 14.09
N LYS A 94 1.93 11.48 14.60
CA LYS A 94 2.33 11.42 16.02
C LYS A 94 3.70 12.06 16.28
N GLN A 95 4.46 12.39 15.24
CA GLN A 95 5.73 13.11 15.32
C GLN A 95 5.52 14.61 15.13
#